data_AF-A0A978TB80-F1
#
_entry.id   AF-A0A978TB80-F1
#
_cell.length_a   1.000
_cell.length_b   1.000
_cell.length_c   1.000
_cell.angle_alpha   90.00
_cell.angle_beta   90.00
_cell.angle_gamma   90.00
#
_symmetry.space_group_name_H-M   'P 1'
#
loop_
_entity.id
_entity.type
_entity.pdbx_description
1 polymer ?
#
loop_
_entity_poly.entity_id
_entity_poly.type
_entity_poly.pdbx_seq_one_letter_code
_entity_poly.pdbx_strand_id
1 'polypeptide(L)'
;EEAAAAGRMLLNQTATPAQIGAFLIAHRIKRPTAEELAGLLDAYADLGPVMAPLPTEQPVAVLGCPYDGRSRTAPVTPITALLLAASGVPVILHGGDRMPTKEGLPFMDIWRHWQLPLAQLSLNQARTLLQTTHFGFIYLPQHFPQAAALVPYRQDIGKRPPLATLELLWCPYGGPAHVVSGFVHPPTETLAQATFALQGQSLFTTIKGLEGSCDLPLSRTAIIGLGQPDGTWQRLLLHPQDYGFATQDAPLVTEADYLAHLGTVLEGKPSALTEAALWNGGFYLWRFGVCETLEGAFAQAETLLAGGGLIDKLQHIRGTATGLLAANPV
;
A
#
# COMPACT_ATOMS: atom_id res chain seq x y z
N GLU A 1 7.47 22.28 11.33
CA GLU A 1 8.91 22.49 11.61
C GLU A 1 9.44 21.65 12.77
N GLU A 2 8.96 21.81 14.01
CA GLU A 2 9.46 21.03 15.16
C GLU A 2 9.34 19.50 14.98
N ALA A 3 8.18 19.04 14.48
CA ALA A 3 7.98 17.62 14.19
C ALA A 3 8.92 17.10 13.08
N ALA A 4 9.28 17.93 12.11
CA ALA A 4 10.26 17.57 11.08
C ALA A 4 11.66 17.46 11.67
N ALA A 5 12.07 18.41 12.52
CA ALA A 5 13.34 18.35 13.23
C ALA A 5 13.43 17.08 14.10
N ALA A 6 12.38 16.77 14.86
CA ALA A 6 12.30 15.53 15.61
C ALA A 6 12.39 14.30 14.69
N GLY A 7 11.64 14.26 13.59
CA GLY A 7 11.69 13.19 12.59
C GLY A 7 13.10 12.93 12.05
N ARG A 8 13.84 13.99 11.71
CA ARG A 8 15.24 13.87 11.27
C ARG A 8 16.15 13.31 12.38
N MET A 9 15.93 13.69 13.64
CA MET A 9 16.71 13.15 14.77
C MET A 9 16.43 11.65 15.00
N LEU A 10 15.18 11.23 14.85
CA LEU A 10 14.80 9.81 14.93
C LEU A 10 15.46 9.02 13.78
N LEU A 11 15.28 9.47 12.54
CA LEU A 11 15.78 8.78 11.34
C LEU A 11 17.31 8.70 11.31
N ASN A 12 18.01 9.80 11.66
CA ASN A 12 19.48 9.81 11.69
C ASN A 12 20.08 9.21 12.96
N GLN A 13 19.26 8.71 13.90
CA GLN A 13 19.71 8.14 15.18
C GLN A 13 20.56 9.13 16.01
N THR A 14 20.32 10.44 15.89
CA THR A 14 21.00 11.45 16.73
C THR A 14 20.30 11.65 18.07
N ALA A 15 19.03 11.23 18.19
CA ALA A 15 18.36 11.03 19.46
C ALA A 15 18.81 9.71 20.10
N THR A 16 18.99 9.69 21.42
CA THR A 16 19.30 8.47 22.17
C THR A 16 18.14 7.45 22.10
N PRO A 17 18.40 6.14 22.28
CA PRO A 17 17.35 5.11 22.37
C PRO A 17 16.20 5.46 23.32
N ALA A 18 16.51 6.02 24.50
CA ALA A 18 15.51 6.44 25.47
C ALA A 18 14.64 7.60 24.96
N GLN A 19 15.23 8.58 24.26
CA GLN A 19 14.50 9.69 23.66
C GLN A 19 13.63 9.24 22.49
N ILE A 20 14.12 8.32 21.64
CA ILE A 20 13.33 7.72 20.56
C ILE A 20 12.12 7.00 21.15
N GLY A 21 12.34 6.13 22.14
CA GLY A 21 11.27 5.41 22.82
C GLY A 21 10.24 6.35 23.46
N ALA A 22 10.72 7.35 24.20
CA ALA A 22 9.88 8.36 24.85
C ALA A 22 9.05 9.16 23.84
N PHE A 23 9.65 9.60 22.73
CA PHE A 23 8.93 10.32 21.67
C PHE A 23 7.81 9.47 21.09
N LEU A 24 8.10 8.23 20.70
CA LEU A 24 7.12 7.35 20.05
C LEU A 24 5.91 7.06 20.96
N ILE A 25 6.14 6.79 22.25
CA ILE A 25 5.05 6.49 23.18
C ILE A 25 4.30 7.74 23.64
N ALA A 26 4.99 8.85 23.89
CA ALA A 26 4.35 10.11 24.26
C ALA A 26 3.47 10.64 23.12
N HIS A 27 3.97 10.58 21.88
CA HIS A 27 3.22 10.98 20.69
C HIS A 27 1.98 10.11 20.48
N ARG A 28 2.08 8.80 20.75
CA ARG A 28 0.92 7.88 20.75
C ARG A 28 -0.12 8.30 21.80
N ILE A 29 0.29 8.56 23.04
CA ILE A 29 -0.61 8.91 24.15
C ILE A 29 -1.33 10.24 23.87
N LYS A 30 -0.58 11.25 23.42
CA LYS A 30 -1.12 12.56 23.04
C LYS A 30 -2.10 12.47 21.86
N ARG A 31 -1.82 11.53 20.94
CA ARG A 31 -2.34 11.45 19.57
C ARG A 31 -1.76 12.55 18.67
N PRO A 32 -1.35 12.19 17.44
CA PRO A 32 -0.74 13.15 16.52
C PRO A 32 -1.75 14.17 16.01
N THR A 33 -1.29 15.39 15.72
CA THR A 33 -2.03 16.36 14.88
C THR A 33 -1.63 16.22 13.41
N ALA A 34 -2.37 16.89 12.52
CA ALA A 34 -2.09 16.83 11.09
C ALA A 34 -0.73 17.47 10.75
N GLU A 35 -0.40 18.57 11.42
CA GLU A 35 0.86 19.30 11.29
C GLU A 35 2.05 18.49 11.79
N GLU A 36 1.88 17.69 12.84
CA GLU A 36 2.93 16.79 13.33
C GLU A 36 3.19 15.65 12.34
N LEU A 37 2.14 15.04 11.77
CA LEU A 37 2.32 14.03 10.72
C LEU A 37 2.92 14.63 9.45
N ALA A 38 2.48 15.82 9.04
CA ALA A 38 3.05 16.53 7.89
C ALA A 38 4.54 16.84 8.14
N GLY A 39 4.91 17.35 9.31
CA GLY A 39 6.31 17.59 9.65
C GLY A 39 7.14 16.31 9.63
N LEU A 40 6.63 15.19 10.15
CA LEU A 40 7.33 13.90 10.06
C LEU A 40 7.43 13.41 8.61
N LEU A 41 6.45 13.69 7.74
CA LEU A 41 6.52 13.41 6.30
C LEU A 41 7.56 14.28 5.60
N ASP A 42 7.73 15.53 5.99
CA ASP A 42 8.82 16.38 5.48
C ASP A 42 10.16 15.70 5.75
N ALA A 43 10.39 15.22 6.99
CA ALA A 43 11.61 14.48 7.32
C ALA A 43 11.79 13.17 6.51
N TYR A 44 10.69 12.50 6.14
CA TYR A 44 10.72 11.36 5.22
C TYR A 44 11.10 11.79 3.80
N ALA A 45 10.60 12.93 3.31
CA ALA A 45 10.96 13.45 2.00
C ALA A 45 12.43 13.91 1.92
N ASP A 46 12.96 14.44 3.02
CA ASP A 46 14.35 14.90 3.10
C ASP A 46 15.39 13.77 3.12
N LEU A 47 15.08 12.66 3.79
CA LEU A 47 16.05 11.59 4.08
C LEU A 47 15.72 10.26 3.39
N GLY A 48 14.47 10.09 2.98
CA GLY A 48 13.95 8.86 2.41
C GLY A 48 14.11 8.76 0.90
N PRO A 49 13.82 7.59 0.33
CA PRO A 49 13.87 7.38 -1.10
C PRO A 49 12.75 8.16 -1.79
N VAL A 50 13.10 8.86 -2.87
CA VAL A 50 12.14 9.43 -3.81
C VAL A 50 12.42 8.80 -5.18
N MET A 51 11.54 7.90 -5.61
CA MET A 51 11.63 7.32 -6.95
C MET A 51 11.40 8.42 -7.98
N ALA A 52 12.32 8.56 -8.94
CA ALA A 52 12.20 9.57 -9.98
C ALA A 52 10.93 9.39 -10.84
N PRO A 53 10.31 10.47 -11.35
CA PRO A 53 9.08 10.43 -12.13
C PRO A 53 9.20 9.66 -13.46
N LEU A 54 8.24 8.80 -13.76
CA LEU A 54 8.08 8.18 -15.07
C LEU A 54 7.58 9.20 -16.11
N PRO A 55 7.92 9.04 -17.40
CA PRO A 55 7.38 9.85 -18.48
C PRO A 55 5.95 9.39 -18.84
N THR A 56 5.00 9.58 -17.93
CA THR A 56 3.59 9.22 -18.09
C THR A 56 2.71 10.40 -17.69
N GLU A 57 1.57 10.55 -18.38
CA GLU A 57 0.55 11.55 -18.04
C GLU A 57 -0.37 11.08 -16.92
N GLN A 58 -0.47 9.77 -16.68
CA GLN A 58 -1.32 9.19 -15.65
C GLN A 58 -0.60 9.20 -14.28
N PRO A 59 -1.30 9.58 -13.19
CA PRO A 59 -0.73 9.52 -11.85
C PRO A 59 -0.45 8.07 -11.43
N VAL A 60 0.68 7.87 -10.74
CA VAL A 60 1.03 6.54 -10.19
C VAL A 60 0.17 6.23 -8.98
N ALA A 61 -0.43 5.04 -8.94
CA ALA A 61 -1.17 4.53 -7.80
C ALA A 61 -0.19 4.17 -6.67
N VAL A 62 -0.32 4.77 -5.48
CA VAL A 62 0.50 4.42 -4.32
C VAL A 62 -0.38 3.79 -3.25
N LEU A 63 -0.27 2.48 -3.04
CA LEU A 63 -1.13 1.74 -2.10
C LEU A 63 -0.49 1.65 -0.71
N GLY A 64 -0.86 2.58 0.17
CA GLY A 64 -0.42 2.67 1.56
C GLY A 64 -1.17 1.71 2.49
N CYS A 65 -0.62 0.51 2.70
CA CYS A 65 -1.14 -0.49 3.64
C CYS A 65 -0.30 -0.59 4.92
N PRO A 66 -0.87 -1.04 6.05
CA PRO A 66 -0.15 -1.20 7.30
C PRO A 66 1.04 -2.15 7.20
N TYR A 67 2.22 -1.68 7.62
CA TYR A 67 3.45 -2.48 7.58
C TYR A 67 3.45 -3.64 8.57
N ASP A 68 2.65 -3.57 9.63
CA ASP A 68 2.48 -4.68 10.59
C ASP A 68 1.61 -5.83 10.06
N GLY A 69 1.25 -5.79 8.77
CA GLY A 69 0.70 -6.91 8.01
C GLY A 69 -0.78 -7.21 8.34
N ARG A 70 -1.25 -8.36 7.85
CA ARG A 70 -2.61 -8.88 8.10
C ARG A 70 -2.55 -10.13 8.96
N SER A 71 -3.46 -10.24 9.94
CA SER A 71 -3.48 -11.37 10.89
C SER A 71 -4.83 -12.06 11.00
N ARG A 72 -5.90 -11.44 10.49
CA ARG A 72 -7.27 -11.95 10.65
C ARG A 72 -7.96 -12.19 9.32
N THR A 73 -7.70 -11.35 8.34
CA THR A 73 -8.39 -11.34 7.04
C THR A 73 -7.36 -11.47 5.93
N ALA A 74 -7.64 -12.28 4.92
CA ALA A 74 -6.74 -12.53 3.81
C ALA A 74 -6.50 -11.23 2.99
N PRO A 75 -5.25 -10.82 2.74
CA PRO A 75 -4.97 -9.64 1.94
C PRO A 75 -5.27 -9.90 0.45
N VAL A 76 -5.99 -9.00 -0.20
CA VAL A 76 -6.25 -9.08 -1.65
C VAL A 76 -5.53 -7.98 -2.44
N THR A 77 -4.96 -6.99 -1.75
CA THR A 77 -4.12 -5.93 -2.35
C THR A 77 -3.06 -6.45 -3.35
N PRO A 78 -2.39 -7.61 -3.14
CA PRO A 78 -1.49 -8.17 -4.13
C PRO A 78 -2.14 -8.46 -5.49
N ILE A 79 -3.37 -9.01 -5.48
CA ILE A 79 -4.15 -9.26 -6.70
C ILE A 79 -4.59 -7.93 -7.32
N THR A 80 -5.05 -6.99 -6.50
CA THR A 80 -5.43 -5.64 -6.96
C THR A 80 -4.27 -4.93 -7.66
N ALA A 81 -3.06 -5.02 -7.13
CA ALA A 81 -1.87 -4.44 -7.76
C ALA A 81 -1.55 -5.09 -9.11
N LEU A 82 -1.68 -6.41 -9.21
CA LEU A 82 -1.51 -7.12 -10.49
C LEU A 82 -2.59 -6.73 -11.51
N LEU A 83 -3.84 -6.57 -11.07
CA LEU A 83 -4.94 -6.09 -11.94
C LEU A 83 -4.65 -4.69 -12.48
N LEU A 84 -4.27 -3.74 -11.63
CA LEU A 84 -3.89 -2.39 -12.05
C LEU A 84 -2.72 -2.41 -13.04
N ALA A 85 -1.65 -3.17 -12.72
CA ALA A 85 -0.50 -3.28 -13.60
C ALA A 85 -0.83 -3.97 -14.94
N ALA A 86 -1.73 -4.96 -14.95
CA ALA A 86 -2.24 -5.61 -16.15
C ALA A 86 -3.09 -4.68 -17.01
N SER A 87 -3.78 -3.73 -16.39
CA SER A 87 -4.55 -2.68 -17.08
C SER A 87 -3.73 -1.43 -17.44
N GLY A 88 -2.41 -1.45 -17.24
CA GLY A 88 -1.53 -0.33 -17.61
C GLY A 88 -1.50 0.82 -16.62
N VAL A 89 -2.09 0.67 -15.41
CA VAL A 89 -1.97 1.66 -14.34
C VAL A 89 -0.68 1.38 -13.56
N PRO A 90 0.30 2.29 -13.55
CA PRO A 90 1.50 2.11 -12.73
C PRO A 90 1.14 2.11 -11.25
N VAL A 91 1.51 1.05 -10.54
CA VAL A 91 1.24 0.90 -9.11
C VAL A 91 2.51 0.66 -8.31
N ILE A 92 2.64 1.39 -7.21
CA ILE A 92 3.68 1.23 -6.21
C ILE A 92 3.03 0.76 -4.91
N LEU A 93 3.58 -0.31 -4.33
CA LEU A 93 3.40 -0.62 -2.91
C LEU A 93 4.72 -0.39 -2.17
N HIS A 94 4.65 -0.24 -0.87
CA HIS A 94 5.81 -0.08 -0.02
C HIS A 94 5.58 -0.84 1.30
N GLY A 95 6.67 -1.28 1.91
CA GLY A 95 6.63 -2.11 3.11
C GLY A 95 7.96 -2.77 3.38
N GLY A 96 8.02 -3.61 4.42
CA GLY A 96 9.23 -4.33 4.78
C GLY A 96 8.94 -5.79 5.12
N ASP A 97 9.82 -6.36 5.94
CA ASP A 97 9.60 -7.64 6.58
C ASP A 97 8.48 -7.55 7.62
N ARG A 98 8.27 -8.65 8.36
CA ARG A 98 7.30 -8.70 9.44
C ARG A 98 7.62 -7.64 10.50
N MET A 99 6.59 -6.89 10.93
CA MET A 99 6.75 -5.76 11.84
C MET A 99 5.77 -5.78 13.02
N PRO A 100 6.17 -5.18 14.15
CA PRO A 100 5.32 -5.00 15.31
C PRO A 100 4.23 -3.95 15.06
N THR A 101 3.09 -4.03 15.75
CA THR A 101 2.84 -4.94 16.89
C THR A 101 2.07 -6.21 16.52
N LYS A 102 1.51 -6.24 15.32
CA LYS A 102 0.61 -7.32 14.91
C LYS A 102 1.39 -8.56 14.48
N GLU A 103 2.61 -8.39 13.95
CA GLU A 103 3.39 -9.51 13.39
C GLU A 103 2.60 -10.29 12.33
N GLY A 104 1.73 -9.59 11.58
CA GLY A 104 0.90 -10.18 10.54
C GLY A 104 1.70 -10.47 9.27
N LEU A 105 1.06 -11.12 8.30
CA LEU A 105 1.63 -11.44 6.99
C LEU A 105 2.01 -10.14 6.25
N PRO A 106 3.31 -9.86 5.99
CA PRO A 106 3.75 -8.74 5.19
C PRO A 106 3.67 -9.08 3.69
N PHE A 107 3.57 -8.05 2.84
CA PHE A 107 3.59 -8.25 1.39
C PHE A 107 4.88 -8.93 0.90
N MET A 108 6.01 -8.70 1.57
CA MET A 108 7.29 -9.32 1.21
C MET A 108 7.27 -10.85 1.26
N ASP A 109 6.53 -11.46 2.18
CA ASP A 109 6.42 -12.92 2.26
C ASP A 109 5.63 -13.47 1.05
N ILE A 110 4.63 -12.72 0.58
CA ILE A 110 3.86 -13.01 -0.63
C ILE A 110 4.74 -12.88 -1.89
N TRP A 111 5.50 -11.79 -2.00
CA TRP A 111 6.42 -11.57 -3.11
C TRP A 111 7.51 -12.65 -3.19
N ARG A 112 8.06 -13.06 -2.04
CA ARG A 112 9.02 -14.16 -1.94
C ARG A 112 8.40 -15.49 -2.37
N HIS A 113 7.16 -15.78 -1.95
CA HIS A 113 6.44 -16.97 -2.39
C HIS A 113 6.26 -17.01 -3.92
N TRP A 114 5.99 -15.87 -4.54
CA TRP A 114 5.94 -15.73 -6.00
C TRP A 114 7.30 -15.62 -6.70
N GLN A 115 8.40 -15.73 -5.94
CA GLN A 115 9.77 -15.67 -6.44
C GLN A 115 10.11 -14.33 -7.12
N LEU A 116 9.54 -13.23 -6.63
CA LEU A 116 9.90 -11.89 -7.07
C LEU A 116 11.10 -11.37 -6.27
N PRO A 117 12.27 -11.10 -6.89
CA PRO A 117 13.47 -10.70 -6.16
C PRO A 117 13.49 -9.19 -5.81
N LEU A 118 12.35 -8.65 -5.40
CA LEU A 118 12.13 -7.21 -5.22
C LEU A 118 13.00 -6.59 -4.12
N ALA A 119 13.38 -7.37 -3.11
CA ALA A 119 14.21 -6.92 -1.99
C ALA A 119 15.64 -6.55 -2.41
N GLN A 120 16.10 -7.07 -3.55
CA GLN A 120 17.48 -6.94 -4.03
C GLN A 120 17.62 -5.80 -5.05
N LEU A 121 16.49 -5.29 -5.58
CA LEU A 121 16.53 -4.21 -6.54
C LEU A 121 17.02 -2.93 -5.86
N SER A 122 17.92 -2.21 -6.51
CA SER A 122 18.17 -0.81 -6.21
C SER A 122 16.93 0.04 -6.54
N LEU A 123 16.85 1.26 -6.00
CA LEU A 123 15.74 2.17 -6.30
C LEU A 123 15.61 2.47 -7.80
N ASN A 124 16.74 2.55 -8.52
CA ASN A 124 16.76 2.73 -9.98
C ASN A 124 16.23 1.49 -10.72
N GLN A 125 16.60 0.28 -10.30
CA GLN A 125 16.04 -0.94 -10.88
C GLN A 125 14.53 -1.08 -10.57
N ALA A 126 14.10 -0.71 -9.36
CA ALA A 126 12.68 -0.68 -9.00
C ALA A 126 11.88 0.31 -9.87
N ARG A 127 12.47 1.48 -10.17
CA ARG A 127 11.91 2.43 -11.15
C ARG A 127 11.81 1.83 -12.55
N THR A 128 12.86 1.17 -13.04
CA THR A 128 12.83 0.52 -14.36
C THR A 128 11.78 -0.58 -14.41
N LEU A 129 11.66 -1.39 -13.35
CA LEU A 129 10.61 -2.40 -13.22
C LEU A 129 9.21 -1.77 -13.30
N LEU A 130 8.96 -0.68 -12.57
CA LEU A 130 7.70 0.05 -12.63
C LEU A 130 7.42 0.56 -14.05
N GLN A 131 8.42 1.17 -14.71
CA GLN A 131 8.29 1.68 -16.06
C GLN A 131 7.94 0.58 -17.08
N THR A 132 8.55 -0.59 -16.96
CA THR A 132 8.38 -1.69 -17.92
C THR A 132 7.12 -2.51 -17.66
N THR A 133 6.75 -2.70 -16.39
CA THR A 133 5.75 -3.70 -16.00
C THR A 133 4.50 -3.10 -15.37
N HIS A 134 4.53 -1.81 -15.05
CA HIS A 134 3.53 -1.06 -14.29
C HIS A 134 3.44 -1.48 -12.81
N PHE A 135 4.41 -2.25 -12.30
CA PHE A 135 4.46 -2.66 -10.90
C PHE A 135 5.80 -2.27 -10.26
N GLY A 136 5.74 -1.65 -9.09
CA GLY A 136 6.89 -1.27 -8.28
C GLY A 136 6.70 -1.62 -6.81
N PHE A 137 7.80 -1.92 -6.13
CA PHE A 137 7.79 -2.14 -4.69
C PHE A 137 8.97 -1.42 -4.03
N ILE A 138 8.67 -0.54 -3.07
CA ILE A 138 9.70 0.09 -2.22
C ILE A 138 9.88 -0.77 -0.97
N TYR A 139 10.91 -1.61 -0.99
CA TYR A 139 11.33 -2.39 0.17
C TYR A 139 12.06 -1.52 1.21
N LEU A 140 11.44 -1.33 2.37
CA LEU A 140 11.90 -0.41 3.42
C LEU A 140 13.34 -0.70 3.90
N PRO A 141 13.74 -1.94 4.24
CA PRO A 141 15.11 -2.21 4.71
C PRO A 141 16.21 -1.85 3.71
N GLN A 142 15.95 -2.00 2.40
CA GLN A 142 16.90 -1.67 1.35
C GLN A 142 16.88 -0.19 0.96
N HIS A 143 15.68 0.38 0.81
CA HIS A 143 15.53 1.72 0.22
C HIS A 143 15.45 2.84 1.27
N PHE A 144 15.07 2.54 2.51
CA PHE A 144 15.01 3.52 3.59
C PHE A 144 15.52 2.93 4.92
N PRO A 145 16.80 2.54 5.00
CA PRO A 145 17.36 1.89 6.18
C PRO A 145 17.23 2.71 7.46
N GLN A 146 17.23 4.06 7.37
CA GLN A 146 16.99 4.94 8.52
C GLN A 146 15.59 4.73 9.15
N ALA A 147 14.55 4.59 8.32
CA ALA A 147 13.21 4.29 8.81
C ALA A 147 13.10 2.83 9.32
N ALA A 148 13.77 1.89 8.64
CA ALA A 148 13.84 0.50 9.10
C ALA A 148 14.53 0.37 10.47
N ALA A 149 15.53 1.21 10.77
CA ALA A 149 16.20 1.26 12.07
C ALA A 149 15.29 1.70 13.23
N LEU A 150 14.07 2.21 12.95
CA LEU A 150 13.09 2.52 13.98
C LEU A 150 12.25 1.31 14.41
N VAL A 151 12.28 0.21 13.64
CA VAL A 151 11.49 -1.00 13.91
C VAL A 151 11.82 -1.68 15.25
N PRO A 152 13.10 -1.85 15.64
CA PRO A 152 13.43 -2.45 16.94
C PRO A 152 12.83 -1.69 18.13
N TYR A 153 12.85 -0.35 18.12
CA TYR A 153 12.22 0.44 19.18
C TYR A 153 10.70 0.23 19.22
N ARG A 154 10.04 0.06 18.07
CA ARG A 154 8.61 -0.26 18.00
C ARG A 154 8.31 -1.62 18.62
N GLN A 155 9.21 -2.59 18.45
CA GLN A 155 9.11 -3.91 19.03
C GLN A 155 9.21 -3.85 20.55
N ASP A 156 10.22 -3.16 21.08
CA ASP A 156 10.44 -2.99 22.52
C ASP A 156 9.27 -2.26 23.20
N ILE A 157 8.71 -1.23 22.56
CA ILE A 157 7.55 -0.49 23.07
C ILE A 157 6.28 -1.35 23.07
N GLY A 158 6.15 -2.29 22.12
CA GLY A 158 4.97 -3.16 22.01
C GLY A 158 3.66 -2.42 21.71
N LYS A 159 3.73 -1.19 21.17
CA LYS A 159 2.57 -0.38 20.75
C LYS A 159 2.83 0.29 19.41
N ARG A 160 1.79 0.38 18.57
CA ARG A 160 1.84 1.06 17.28
C ARG A 160 2.08 2.58 17.45
N PRO A 161 3.20 3.16 16.99
CA PRO A 161 3.40 4.61 17.10
C PRO A 161 2.63 5.36 15.99
N PRO A 162 2.48 6.69 16.09
CA PRO A 162 1.95 7.53 15.01
C PRO A 162 2.71 7.42 13.67
N LEU A 163 3.99 7.03 13.69
CA LEU A 163 4.74 6.70 12.46
C LEU A 163 4.04 5.63 11.62
N ALA A 164 3.34 4.68 12.23
CA ALA A 164 2.60 3.67 11.48
C ALA A 164 1.37 4.22 10.75
N THR A 165 0.83 5.37 11.18
CA THR A 165 -0.20 6.09 10.43
C THR A 165 0.44 6.89 9.30
N LEU A 166 1.57 7.56 9.58
CA LEU A 166 2.35 8.28 8.58
C LEU A 166 2.78 7.38 7.41
N GLU A 167 3.19 6.15 7.70
CA GLU A 167 3.57 5.15 6.69
C GLU A 167 2.43 4.90 5.68
N LEU A 168 1.16 5.08 6.05
CA LEU A 168 0.00 4.93 5.15
C LEU A 168 -0.24 6.15 4.26
N LEU A 169 0.40 7.28 4.56
CA LEU A 169 0.26 8.56 3.86
C LEU A 169 1.50 8.89 3.02
N TRP A 170 2.60 8.17 3.26
CA TRP A 170 3.87 8.40 2.61
C TRP A 170 3.82 8.08 1.11
N CYS A 171 4.34 8.98 0.29
CA CYS A 171 4.48 8.81 -1.14
C CYS A 171 5.98 8.79 -1.54
N PRO A 172 6.57 7.62 -1.80
CA PRO A 172 7.98 7.51 -2.22
C PRO A 172 8.20 7.73 -3.72
N TYR A 173 7.40 8.60 -4.36
CA TYR A 173 7.44 8.86 -5.80
C TYR A 173 7.42 10.36 -6.07
N GLY A 174 8.37 10.84 -6.88
CA GLY A 174 8.58 12.27 -7.11
C GLY A 174 7.70 12.89 -8.20
N GLY A 175 6.81 12.11 -8.83
CA GLY A 175 5.91 12.58 -9.89
C GLY A 175 4.45 12.63 -9.45
N PRO A 176 3.51 12.92 -10.37
CA PRO A 176 2.09 12.86 -10.08
C PRO A 176 1.70 11.49 -9.50
N ALA A 177 1.11 11.50 -8.31
CA ALA A 177 0.73 10.31 -7.58
C ALA A 177 -0.71 10.42 -7.10
N HIS A 178 -1.37 9.28 -7.06
CA HIS A 178 -2.66 9.10 -6.41
C HIS A 178 -2.45 8.18 -5.22
N VAL A 179 -2.39 8.79 -4.03
CA VAL A 179 -2.15 8.06 -2.78
C VAL A 179 -3.44 7.40 -2.30
N VAL A 180 -3.39 6.10 -2.08
CA VAL A 180 -4.48 5.32 -1.49
C VAL A 180 -4.09 4.92 -0.08
N SER A 181 -4.89 5.30 0.92
CA SER A 181 -4.56 5.09 2.33
C SER A 181 -5.69 4.37 3.06
N GLY A 182 -5.35 3.28 3.74
CA GLY A 182 -6.29 2.58 4.61
C GLY A 182 -6.46 3.24 5.99
N PHE A 183 -7.65 3.11 6.59
CA PHE A 183 -7.91 3.56 7.96
C PHE A 183 -8.90 2.65 8.70
N VAL A 184 -8.94 2.76 10.03
CA VAL A 184 -9.80 1.92 10.89
C VAL A 184 -10.96 2.67 11.55
N HIS A 185 -10.79 3.96 11.86
CA HIS A 185 -11.80 4.79 12.52
C HIS A 185 -11.89 6.18 11.88
N PRO A 186 -13.08 6.81 11.84
CA PRO A 186 -13.27 8.10 11.16
C PRO A 186 -12.30 9.22 11.55
N PRO A 187 -11.88 9.39 12.83
CA PRO A 187 -10.90 10.43 13.18
C PRO A 187 -9.55 10.26 12.47
N THR A 188 -9.16 9.02 12.13
CA THR A 188 -7.93 8.75 11.38
C THR A 188 -8.05 9.19 9.93
N GLU A 189 -9.24 9.09 9.32
CA GLU A 189 -9.49 9.62 7.97
C GLU A 189 -9.40 11.14 7.96
N THR A 190 -10.04 11.83 8.91
CA THR A 190 -9.95 13.30 9.02
C THR A 190 -8.52 13.77 9.19
N LEU A 191 -7.74 13.08 10.04
CA LEU A 191 -6.32 13.36 10.21
C LEU A 191 -5.54 13.17 8.91
N ALA A 192 -5.76 12.07 8.19
CA ALA A 192 -5.12 11.80 6.90
C ALA A 192 -5.43 12.88 5.87
N GLN A 193 -6.69 13.29 5.73
CA GLN A 193 -7.12 14.34 4.81
C GLN A 193 -6.46 15.69 5.12
N ALA A 194 -6.41 16.07 6.40
CA ALA A 194 -5.74 17.30 6.83
C ALA A 194 -4.23 17.25 6.57
N THR A 195 -3.58 16.11 6.83
CA THR A 195 -2.16 15.90 6.50
C THR A 195 -1.90 15.97 4.99
N PHE A 196 -2.75 15.35 4.17
CA PHE A 196 -2.65 15.45 2.71
C PHE A 196 -2.76 16.88 2.21
N ALA A 197 -3.69 17.68 2.74
CA ALA A 197 -3.82 19.09 2.40
C ALA A 197 -2.54 19.88 2.74
N LEU A 198 -1.93 19.64 3.90
CA LEU A 198 -0.66 20.26 4.30
C LEU A 198 0.53 19.83 3.44
N GLN A 199 0.49 18.61 2.88
CA GLN A 199 1.50 18.06 1.98
C GLN A 199 1.23 18.40 0.50
N GLY A 200 0.17 19.15 0.19
CA GLY A 200 -0.22 19.48 -1.18
C GLY A 200 -0.75 18.30 -2.01
N GLN A 201 -1.13 17.19 -1.36
CA GLN A 201 -1.69 16.01 -2.01
C GLN A 201 -3.22 16.14 -2.10
N SER A 202 -3.75 16.55 -3.25
CA SER A 202 -5.20 16.65 -3.47
C SER A 202 -5.82 15.35 -4.01
N LEU A 203 -5.08 14.63 -4.86
CA LEU A 203 -5.53 13.37 -5.46
C LEU A 203 -5.26 12.19 -4.51
N PHE A 204 -6.27 11.76 -3.76
CA PHE A 204 -6.15 10.61 -2.85
C PHE A 204 -7.40 9.73 -2.85
N THR A 205 -7.28 8.54 -2.28
CA THR A 205 -8.39 7.68 -1.89
C THR A 205 -8.18 7.18 -0.46
N THR A 206 -9.10 7.47 0.46
CA THR A 206 -9.09 6.87 1.80
C THR A 206 -10.06 5.69 1.86
N ILE A 207 -9.65 4.55 2.42
CA ILE A 207 -10.50 3.35 2.52
C ILE A 207 -10.61 2.95 3.98
N LYS A 208 -11.84 2.79 4.51
CA LYS A 208 -12.02 2.12 5.82
C LYS A 208 -11.85 0.61 5.66
N GLY A 209 -10.65 0.19 5.31
CA GLY A 209 -10.39 -1.15 4.82
C GLY A 209 -10.22 -2.20 5.91
N LEU A 210 -10.09 -3.44 5.47
CA LEU A 210 -9.88 -4.58 6.36
C LEU A 210 -8.56 -4.44 7.12
N GLU A 211 -8.65 -4.41 8.44
CA GLU A 211 -7.53 -4.15 9.35
C GLU A 211 -6.74 -2.86 9.06
N GLY A 212 -7.39 -1.88 8.40
CA GLY A 212 -6.77 -0.61 8.00
C GLY A 212 -5.94 -0.67 6.73
N SER A 213 -6.08 -1.71 5.90
CA SER A 213 -5.46 -1.77 4.56
C SER A 213 -6.28 -1.01 3.51
N CYS A 214 -5.81 -1.07 2.26
CA CYS A 214 -6.53 -0.59 1.09
C CYS A 214 -7.61 -1.58 0.58
N ASP A 215 -7.85 -2.70 1.27
CA ASP A 215 -8.85 -3.68 0.86
C ASP A 215 -10.25 -3.27 1.33
N LEU A 216 -11.18 -3.13 0.38
CA LEU A 216 -12.60 -2.92 0.64
C LEU A 216 -13.20 -4.17 1.30
N PRO A 217 -14.02 -4.00 2.35
CA PRO A 217 -14.76 -5.10 2.95
C PRO A 217 -15.89 -5.57 2.03
N LEU A 218 -16.15 -6.88 2.06
CA LEU A 218 -17.37 -7.53 1.58
C LEU A 218 -18.44 -7.64 2.68
N SER A 219 -18.01 -7.80 3.94
CA SER A 219 -18.94 -8.03 5.06
C SER A 219 -19.76 -6.83 5.52
N ARG A 220 -19.47 -5.64 5.00
CA ARG A 220 -20.12 -4.38 5.38
C ARG A 220 -19.97 -3.35 4.26
N THR A 221 -20.72 -2.25 4.35
CA THR A 221 -20.53 -1.08 3.49
C THR A 221 -19.08 -0.63 3.48
N ALA A 222 -18.52 -0.51 2.28
CA ALA A 222 -17.23 0.11 2.06
C ALA A 222 -17.39 1.63 2.20
N ILE A 223 -16.58 2.23 3.09
CA ILE A 223 -16.56 3.67 3.34
C ILE A 223 -15.28 4.21 2.72
N ILE A 224 -15.45 5.13 1.77
CA ILE A 224 -14.38 5.54 0.86
C ILE A 224 -14.39 7.07 0.75
N GLY A 225 -13.25 7.73 0.98
CA GLY A 225 -13.06 9.14 0.66
C GLY A 225 -12.34 9.28 -0.68
N LEU A 226 -12.82 10.15 -1.56
CA LEU A 226 -12.29 10.37 -2.90
C LEU A 226 -11.83 11.83 -3.02
N GLY A 227 -10.52 12.05 -2.91
CA GLY A 227 -9.90 13.35 -3.20
C GLY A 227 -9.67 13.55 -4.69
N GLN A 228 -9.87 14.77 -5.17
CA GLN A 228 -9.76 15.16 -6.58
C GLN A 228 -8.62 16.15 -6.79
N PRO A 229 -8.07 16.27 -8.01
CA PRO A 229 -6.98 17.19 -8.31
C PRO A 229 -7.29 18.66 -7.99
N ASP A 230 -8.56 19.06 -8.09
CA ASP A 230 -9.06 20.40 -7.79
C ASP A 230 -9.17 20.71 -6.28
N GLY A 231 -8.77 19.76 -5.41
CA GLY A 231 -8.83 19.89 -3.96
C GLY A 231 -10.19 19.56 -3.36
N THR A 232 -11.21 19.26 -4.17
CA THR A 232 -12.48 18.76 -3.66
C THR A 232 -12.37 17.31 -3.23
N TRP A 233 -13.27 16.87 -2.35
CA TRP A 233 -13.40 15.46 -2.04
C TRP A 233 -14.84 15.10 -1.74
N GLN A 234 -15.15 13.81 -1.90
CA GLN A 234 -16.46 13.27 -1.55
C GLN A 234 -16.34 11.93 -0.84
N ARG A 235 -17.37 11.57 -0.07
CA ARG A 235 -17.48 10.24 0.53
C ARG A 235 -18.38 9.37 -0.32
N LEU A 236 -17.86 8.22 -0.73
CA LEU A 236 -18.59 7.16 -1.40
C LEU A 236 -18.88 6.03 -0.40
N LEU A 237 -20.11 5.56 -0.42
CA LEU A 237 -20.56 4.37 0.31
C LEU A 237 -20.94 3.32 -0.72
N LEU A 238 -20.21 2.20 -0.75
CA LEU A 238 -20.54 1.08 -1.63
C LEU A 238 -21.02 -0.11 -0.83
N HIS A 239 -22.16 -0.66 -1.22
CA HIS A 239 -22.70 -1.88 -0.63
C HIS A 239 -22.41 -3.05 -1.57
N PRO A 240 -21.65 -4.07 -1.14
CA PRO A 240 -21.29 -5.21 -1.99
C PRO A 240 -22.50 -5.92 -2.62
N GLN A 241 -23.61 -5.99 -1.88
CA GLN A 241 -24.87 -6.61 -2.32
C GLN A 241 -25.51 -5.91 -3.52
N ASP A 242 -25.33 -4.59 -3.68
CA ASP A 242 -25.88 -3.83 -4.80
C ASP A 242 -25.26 -4.25 -6.14
N TYR A 243 -24.09 -4.89 -6.08
CA TYR A 243 -23.32 -5.38 -7.22
C TYR A 243 -23.24 -6.92 -7.28
N GLY A 244 -24.04 -7.61 -6.46
CA GLY A 244 -24.12 -9.07 -6.48
C GLY A 244 -22.97 -9.82 -5.78
N PHE A 245 -22.14 -9.14 -5.00
CA PHE A 245 -21.09 -9.80 -4.21
C PHE A 245 -21.62 -10.36 -2.89
N ALA A 246 -21.02 -11.44 -2.39
CA ALA A 246 -21.37 -11.99 -1.09
C ALA A 246 -20.90 -11.08 0.04
N THR A 247 -21.34 -11.42 1.26
CA THR A 247 -21.22 -10.56 2.45
C THR A 247 -20.25 -11.12 3.47
N GLN A 248 -19.19 -11.80 3.01
CA GLN A 248 -18.20 -12.39 3.89
C GLN A 248 -16.78 -12.07 3.43
N ASP A 249 -15.98 -11.54 4.35
CA ASP A 249 -14.54 -11.37 4.12
C ASP A 249 -13.82 -12.71 4.33
N ALA A 250 -12.90 -13.04 3.43
CA ALA A 250 -12.08 -14.23 3.55
C ALA A 250 -11.15 -14.12 4.79
N PRO A 251 -11.20 -15.07 5.73
CA PRO A 251 -10.29 -15.08 6.87
C PRO A 251 -8.87 -15.48 6.44
N LEU A 252 -7.86 -14.97 7.15
CA LEU A 252 -6.50 -15.50 7.08
C LEU A 252 -6.38 -16.64 8.09
N VAL A 253 -6.66 -17.88 7.65
CA VAL A 253 -6.62 -19.07 8.52
C VAL A 253 -5.18 -19.53 8.75
N THR A 254 -4.49 -19.87 7.67
CA THR A 254 -3.04 -20.12 7.65
C THR A 254 -2.41 -19.41 6.46
N GLU A 255 -1.12 -19.12 6.54
CA GLU A 255 -0.39 -18.54 5.40
C GLU A 255 -0.36 -19.51 4.20
N ALA A 256 -0.25 -20.82 4.45
CA ALA A 256 -0.24 -21.83 3.39
C ALA A 256 -1.57 -21.89 2.63
N ASP A 257 -2.71 -21.91 3.34
CA ASP A 257 -4.04 -21.92 2.70
C ASP A 257 -4.28 -20.64 1.91
N TYR A 258 -3.89 -19.49 2.47
CA TYR A 258 -3.97 -18.20 1.79
C TYR A 258 -3.17 -18.20 0.48
N LEU A 259 -1.92 -18.65 0.51
CA LEU A 259 -1.06 -18.71 -0.68
C LEU A 259 -1.60 -19.70 -1.73
N ALA A 260 -2.19 -20.81 -1.30
CA ALA A 260 -2.86 -21.75 -2.22
C ALA A 260 -4.08 -21.11 -2.90
N HIS A 261 -4.94 -20.41 -2.14
CA HIS A 261 -6.08 -19.68 -2.70
C HIS A 261 -5.64 -18.56 -3.64
N LEU A 262 -4.55 -17.87 -3.29
CA LEU A 262 -3.96 -16.81 -4.09
C LEU A 262 -3.45 -17.36 -5.43
N GLY A 263 -2.74 -18.49 -5.42
CA GLY A 263 -2.34 -19.21 -6.64
C GLY A 263 -3.54 -19.63 -7.50
N THR A 264 -4.60 -20.14 -6.86
CA THR A 264 -5.85 -20.52 -7.55
C THR A 264 -6.48 -19.33 -8.29
N VAL A 265 -6.51 -18.14 -7.67
CA VAL A 265 -7.00 -16.92 -8.33
C VAL A 265 -6.14 -16.52 -9.52
N LEU A 266 -4.81 -16.62 -9.41
CA LEU A 266 -3.91 -16.29 -10.51
C LEU A 266 -4.09 -17.22 -11.73
N GLU A 267 -4.46 -18.47 -11.49
CA GLU A 267 -4.81 -19.44 -12.55
C GLU A 267 -6.20 -19.19 -13.17
N GLY A 268 -6.92 -18.14 -12.74
CA GLY A 268 -8.28 -17.85 -13.19
C GLY A 268 -9.34 -18.81 -12.67
N LYS A 269 -9.02 -19.58 -11.63
CA LYS A 269 -9.94 -20.54 -11.02
C LYS A 269 -10.65 -19.94 -9.81
N PRO A 270 -11.91 -20.33 -9.54
CA PRO A 270 -12.62 -19.89 -8.34
C PRO A 270 -11.91 -20.31 -7.05
N SER A 271 -11.84 -19.39 -6.08
CA SER A 271 -11.26 -19.61 -4.76
C SER A 271 -11.97 -18.73 -3.72
N ALA A 272 -11.65 -18.92 -2.44
CA ALA A 272 -12.18 -18.09 -1.35
C ALA A 272 -11.83 -16.59 -1.49
N LEU A 273 -10.88 -16.23 -2.37
CA LEU A 273 -10.45 -14.85 -2.60
C LEU A 273 -11.07 -14.23 -3.87
N THR A 274 -11.77 -15.01 -4.71
CA THR A 274 -12.23 -14.53 -6.03
C THR A 274 -13.16 -13.34 -5.93
N GLU A 275 -14.18 -13.38 -5.07
CA GLU A 275 -15.09 -12.23 -4.90
C GLU A 275 -14.38 -10.99 -4.36
N ALA A 276 -13.49 -11.17 -3.38
CA ALA A 276 -12.71 -10.06 -2.84
C ALA A 276 -11.81 -9.44 -3.92
N ALA A 277 -11.26 -10.27 -4.81
CA ALA A 277 -10.42 -9.84 -5.93
C ALA A 277 -11.21 -9.06 -6.98
N LEU A 278 -12.40 -9.52 -7.33
CA LEU A 278 -13.31 -8.82 -8.23
C LEU A 278 -13.79 -7.50 -7.63
N TRP A 279 -14.23 -7.52 -6.37
CA TRP A 279 -14.74 -6.34 -5.66
C TRP A 279 -13.69 -5.24 -5.55
N ASN A 280 -12.48 -5.59 -5.11
CA ASN A 280 -11.39 -4.63 -5.01
C ASN A 280 -10.87 -4.25 -6.40
N GLY A 281 -10.65 -5.24 -7.26
CA GLY A 281 -10.20 -5.05 -8.63
C GLY A 281 -11.05 -4.05 -9.41
N GLY A 282 -12.35 -4.31 -9.51
CA GLY A 282 -13.25 -3.42 -10.24
C GLY A 282 -13.36 -2.03 -9.62
N PHE A 283 -13.41 -1.91 -8.28
CA PHE A 283 -13.37 -0.59 -7.64
C PHE A 283 -12.12 0.20 -8.06
N TYR A 284 -10.94 -0.43 -8.03
CA TYR A 284 -9.70 0.26 -8.37
C TYR A 284 -9.57 0.52 -9.88
N LEU A 285 -10.00 -0.40 -10.75
CA LEU A 285 -10.03 -0.19 -12.20
C LEU A 285 -10.94 1.01 -12.56
N TRP A 286 -12.11 1.14 -11.94
CA TRP A 286 -12.96 2.32 -12.07
C TRP A 286 -12.26 3.58 -11.51
N ARG A 287 -11.73 3.49 -10.29
CA ARG A 287 -11.14 4.64 -9.59
C ARG A 287 -9.93 5.24 -10.32
N PHE A 288 -9.18 4.40 -11.03
CA PHE A 288 -8.02 4.78 -11.84
C PHE A 288 -8.35 5.01 -13.33
N GLY A 289 -9.64 5.07 -13.68
CA GLY A 289 -10.10 5.48 -15.01
C GLY A 289 -9.92 4.44 -16.11
N VAL A 290 -9.71 3.17 -15.77
CA VAL A 290 -9.67 2.06 -16.73
C VAL A 290 -11.07 1.78 -17.30
N CYS A 291 -12.10 1.99 -16.47
CA CYS A 291 -13.51 1.82 -16.86
C CYS A 291 -14.35 2.99 -16.37
N GLU A 292 -15.35 3.40 -17.16
CA GLU A 292 -16.22 4.54 -16.83
C GLU A 292 -17.22 4.24 -15.70
N THR A 293 -17.66 2.99 -15.59
CA THR A 293 -18.64 2.52 -14.60
C THR A 293 -18.05 1.43 -13.71
N LEU A 294 -18.59 1.29 -12.50
CA LEU A 294 -18.20 0.24 -11.56
C LEU A 294 -18.56 -1.15 -12.11
N GLU A 295 -19.73 -1.31 -12.72
CA GLU A 295 -20.19 -2.56 -13.33
C GLU A 295 -19.27 -2.99 -14.47
N GLY A 296 -18.88 -2.06 -15.34
CA GLY A 296 -17.89 -2.32 -16.39
C GLY A 296 -16.54 -2.70 -15.82
N ALA A 297 -16.13 -2.07 -14.72
CA ALA A 297 -14.89 -2.38 -14.04
C ALA A 297 -14.89 -3.77 -13.37
N PHE A 298 -16.02 -4.20 -12.80
CA PHE A 298 -16.17 -5.56 -12.26
C PHE A 298 -16.08 -6.61 -13.37
N ALA A 299 -16.76 -6.39 -14.51
CA ALA A 299 -16.66 -7.26 -15.68
C ALA A 299 -15.24 -7.31 -16.27
N GLN A 300 -14.53 -6.18 -16.29
CA GLN A 300 -13.13 -6.12 -16.72
C GLN A 300 -12.21 -6.89 -15.76
N ALA A 301 -12.41 -6.75 -14.44
CA ALA A 301 -11.66 -7.52 -13.45
C ALA A 301 -11.90 -9.03 -13.62
N GLU A 302 -13.14 -9.45 -13.87
CA GLU A 302 -13.48 -10.85 -14.16
C GLU A 302 -12.79 -11.38 -15.40
N THR A 303 -12.79 -10.59 -16.48
CA THR A 303 -12.10 -10.94 -17.72
C THR A 303 -10.59 -11.12 -17.51
N LEU A 304 -9.96 -10.22 -16.74
CA LEU A 304 -8.52 -10.30 -16.45
C LEU A 304 -8.17 -11.50 -15.56
N LEU A 305 -9.02 -11.81 -14.58
CA LEU A 305 -8.85 -12.98 -13.70
C LEU A 305 -9.00 -14.27 -14.51
N ALA A 306 -10.11 -14.43 -15.26
CA ALA A 306 -10.40 -15.66 -16.01
C ALA A 306 -9.46 -15.89 -17.20
N GLY A 307 -8.99 -14.81 -17.84
CA GLY A 307 -8.20 -14.86 -19.07
C GLY A 307 -6.70 -15.14 -18.89
N GLY A 308 -6.23 -15.41 -17.67
CA GLY A 308 -4.80 -15.63 -17.39
C GLY A 308 -3.94 -14.35 -17.39
N GLY A 309 -4.55 -13.17 -17.55
CA GLY A 309 -3.83 -11.90 -17.62
C GLY A 309 -2.98 -11.61 -16.37
N LEU A 310 -3.42 -12.09 -15.20
CA LEU A 310 -2.66 -11.92 -13.95
C LEU A 310 -1.44 -12.83 -13.86
N ILE A 311 -1.55 -14.10 -14.25
CA ILE A 311 -0.39 -14.99 -14.21
C ILE A 311 0.67 -14.54 -15.21
N ASP A 312 0.26 -14.08 -16.40
CA ASP A 312 1.16 -13.52 -17.41
C ASP A 312 1.83 -12.24 -16.90
N LYS A 313 1.07 -11.35 -16.25
CA LYS A 313 1.62 -10.14 -15.63
C LYS A 313 2.64 -10.48 -14.54
N LEU A 314 2.32 -11.44 -13.67
CA LEU A 314 3.25 -11.88 -12.62
C LEU A 314 4.54 -12.45 -13.21
N GLN A 315 4.44 -13.27 -14.25
CA GLN A 315 5.59 -13.82 -14.96
C GLN A 315 6.44 -12.73 -15.62
N HIS A 316 5.80 -11.73 -16.24
CA HIS A 316 6.49 -10.58 -16.80
C HIS A 316 7.24 -9.77 -15.74
N ILE A 317 6.60 -9.46 -14.60
CA ILE A 317 7.24 -8.78 -13.46
C ILE A 317 8.45 -9.59 -12.98
N ARG A 318 8.28 -10.90 -12.78
CA ARG A 318 9.36 -11.80 -12.34
C ARG A 318 10.52 -11.84 -13.32
N GLY A 319 10.24 -12.01 -14.61
CA GLY A 319 11.24 -12.06 -15.67
C GLY A 319 12.03 -10.76 -15.76
N THR A 320 11.35 -9.62 -15.75
CA THR A 320 12.00 -8.30 -15.79
C THR A 320 12.83 -8.03 -14.54
N ALA A 321 12.32 -8.33 -13.34
CA ALA A 321 13.07 -8.14 -12.10
C ALA A 321 14.35 -9.00 -12.06
N THR A 322 14.27 -10.27 -12.45
CA THR A 322 15.45 -11.16 -12.55
C THR A 322 16.44 -10.67 -13.61
N GLY A 323 15.94 -10.23 -14.77
CA GLY A 323 16.79 -9.66 -15.82
C GLY A 323 17.54 -8.41 -15.38
N LEU A 324 16.90 -7.52 -14.61
CA LEU A 324 17.52 -6.32 -14.07
C LEU A 324 18.66 -6.62 -13.08
N LEU A 325 18.56 -7.70 -12.30
CA LEU A 325 19.62 -8.15 -11.41
C LEU A 325 20.77 -8.81 -12.18
N ALA A 326 20.46 -9.57 -13.24
CA ALA A 326 21.48 -10.21 -14.07
C ALA A 326 22.28 -9.20 -14.91
N ALA A 327 21.67 -8.10 -15.35
CA ALA A 327 22.31 -7.08 -16.18
C ALA A 327 23.30 -6.19 -15.41
N ASN A 328 23.14 -6.07 -14.08
CA ASN A 328 24.04 -5.33 -13.20
C ASN A 328 24.18 -6.12 -11.89
N PRO A 329 24.99 -7.20 -11.87
CA PRO A 329 25.27 -7.89 -10.62
C PRO A 329 25.97 -6.91 -9.69
N VAL A 330 25.36 -6.67 -8.52
CA VAL A 330 25.92 -5.86 -7.43
C VAL A 330 27.24 -6.46 -6.96
#